data_AF-A0A8J5NER9-F1
#
_entry.id   AF-A0A8J5NER9-F1
#
_cell.length_a   1.000
_cell.length_b   1.000
_cell.length_c   1.000
_cell.angle_alpha   90.00
_cell.angle_beta   90.00
_cell.angle_gamma   90.00
#
_symmetry.space_group_name_H-M   'P 1'
#
loop_
_entity.id
_entity.type
_entity.pdbx_description
1 polymer ?
#
loop_
_entity_poly.entity_id
_entity_poly.type
_entity_poly.pdbx_seq_one_letter_code
_entity_poly.pdbx_strand_id
1 'polypeptide(L)'
;MAFEIYLRKGKPLLMLQALKRALKLEPTNPELHTCLIRFLQYRQDKLTNQCGTIVDVINREVTRLLPTTEPNKLNEDFLNNNQESLPHRLQAARSMVLLDSVQRERALSIATILDSHLHDRTHQNTQQVLEWMESREFGATPEQLSHYKAQCHAIYPRARAFCPPQPASTSSTSDSTSDSTTTTTITTTSSTANHNHVDSPSS
;
A
#
# COMPACT_ATOMS: atom_id res chain seq x y z
N MET A 1 2.37 6.75 17.62
CA MET A 1 1.89 7.62 18.73
C MET A 1 1.42 6.80 19.94
N ALA A 2 1.47 7.35 21.16
CA ALA A 2 0.92 6.71 22.37
C ALA A 2 -0.59 6.40 22.27
N PHE A 3 -1.32 7.18 21.47
CA PHE A 3 -2.72 6.95 21.10
C PHE A 3 -3.01 5.48 20.73
N GLU A 4 -2.22 4.89 19.85
CA GLU A 4 -2.42 3.53 19.33
C GLU A 4 -2.37 2.46 20.44
N ILE A 5 -1.51 2.68 21.45
CA ILE A 5 -1.42 1.79 22.61
C ILE A 5 -2.69 1.89 23.45
N TYR A 6 -3.20 3.11 23.66
CA TYR A 6 -4.42 3.34 24.44
C TYR A 6 -5.69 2.90 23.72
N LEU A 7 -5.73 2.99 22.38
CA LEU A 7 -6.80 2.46 21.55
C LEU A 7 -6.93 0.94 21.75
N ARG A 8 -5.83 0.19 21.64
CA ARG A 8 -5.82 -1.26 21.87
C ARG A 8 -6.22 -1.64 23.30
N LYS A 9 -5.84 -0.81 24.28
CA LYS A 9 -6.18 -0.99 25.70
C LYS A 9 -7.58 -0.49 26.10
N GLY A 10 -8.33 0.13 25.18
CA GLY A 10 -9.66 0.68 25.48
C GLY A 10 -9.65 1.76 26.56
N LYS A 11 -8.67 2.67 26.55
CA LYS A 11 -8.51 3.74 27.56
C LYS A 11 -8.89 5.11 26.97
N PRO A 12 -10.18 5.48 26.88
CA PRO A 12 -10.62 6.62 26.07
C PRO A 12 -10.16 7.99 26.57
N LEU A 13 -10.07 8.20 27.88
CA LEU A 13 -9.53 9.46 28.43
C LEU A 13 -8.04 9.64 28.13
N LEU A 14 -7.27 8.54 28.12
CA LEU A 14 -5.86 8.57 27.75
C LEU A 14 -5.68 8.78 26.23
N MET A 15 -6.57 8.22 25.41
CA MET A 15 -6.62 8.49 23.98
C MET A 15 -6.86 9.98 23.72
N LEU A 16 -7.89 10.56 24.35
CA LEU A 16 -8.20 11.99 24.24
C LEU A 16 -7.02 12.86 24.71
N GLN A 17 -6.40 12.50 25.84
CA GLN A 17 -5.24 13.22 26.35
C GLN A 17 -4.05 13.17 25.38
N ALA A 18 -3.78 12.02 24.75
CA ALA A 18 -2.73 11.88 23.74
C ALA A 18 -3.01 12.74 22.51
N LEU A 19 -4.26 12.76 22.02
CA LEU A 19 -4.67 13.58 20.88
C LEU A 19 -4.55 15.08 21.18
N LYS A 20 -4.99 15.53 22.36
CA LYS A 20 -4.84 16.93 22.79
C LYS A 20 -3.38 17.39 22.80
N ARG A 21 -2.48 16.52 23.27
CA ARG A 21 -1.03 16.82 23.27
C ARG A 21 -0.49 16.90 21.85
N ALA A 22 -0.85 15.96 20.99
CA ALA A 22 -0.42 15.97 19.59
C ALA A 22 -0.92 17.21 18.84
N LEU A 23 -2.20 17.58 18.99
CA LEU A 23 -2.78 18.80 18.42
C LEU A 23 -2.08 20.07 18.89
N LYS A 24 -1.63 20.11 20.16
CA LYS A 24 -0.89 21.26 20.70
C LYS A 24 0.53 21.37 20.15
N LEU A 25 1.16 20.23 19.84
CA LEU A 25 2.54 20.19 19.35
C LEU A 25 2.60 20.46 17.84
N GLU A 26 1.79 19.75 17.07
CA GLU A 26 1.81 19.81 15.60
C GLU A 26 0.40 19.53 15.04
N PRO A 27 -0.45 20.56 14.93
CA PRO A 27 -1.84 20.38 14.48
C PRO A 27 -1.96 19.99 13.01
N THR A 28 -0.93 20.28 12.20
CA THR A 28 -0.88 19.99 10.76
C THR A 28 -0.24 18.63 10.45
N ASN A 29 0.03 17.80 11.46
CA ASN A 29 0.64 16.50 11.23
C ASN A 29 -0.35 15.56 10.50
N PRO A 30 0.00 14.98 9.34
CA PRO A 30 -0.88 14.09 8.61
C PRO A 30 -1.31 12.86 9.41
N GLU A 31 -0.40 12.22 10.16
CA GLU A 31 -0.70 10.98 10.90
C GLU A 31 -1.70 11.22 12.05
N LEU A 32 -1.76 12.45 12.56
CA LEU A 32 -2.71 12.83 13.59
C LEU A 32 -4.14 12.72 13.08
N HIS A 33 -4.39 13.02 11.80
CA HIS A 33 -5.72 12.95 11.20
C HIS A 33 -6.34 11.56 11.30
N THR A 34 -5.59 10.52 10.91
CA THR A 34 -6.09 9.13 11.01
C THR A 34 -6.32 8.73 12.47
N CYS A 35 -5.52 9.23 13.42
CA CYS A 35 -5.77 9.00 14.84
C CYS A 35 -7.09 9.64 15.31
N LEU A 36 -7.40 10.85 14.84
CA LEU A 36 -8.66 11.53 15.14
C LEU A 36 -9.87 10.76 14.58
N ILE A 37 -9.79 10.32 13.33
CA ILE A 37 -10.86 9.54 12.68
C ILE A 37 -11.10 8.23 13.44
N ARG A 38 -10.03 7.48 13.76
CA ARG A 38 -10.12 6.25 14.57
C ARG A 38 -10.75 6.50 15.94
N PHE A 39 -10.47 7.64 16.56
CA PHE A 39 -11.09 8.01 17.84
C PHE A 39 -12.58 8.31 17.71
N LEU A 40 -13.00 8.98 16.64
CA LEU A 40 -14.41 9.27 16.39
C LEU A 40 -15.22 7.98 16.11
N GLN A 41 -14.67 7.04 15.35
CA GLN A 41 -15.27 5.71 15.18
C GLN A 41 -15.35 4.95 16.50
N TYR A 42 -14.24 4.89 17.26
CA TYR A 42 -14.24 4.27 18.58
C TYR A 42 -15.33 4.87 19.49
N ARG A 43 -15.55 6.19 19.38
CA ARG A 43 -16.57 6.89 20.15
C ARG A 43 -17.99 6.46 19.75
N GLN A 44 -18.26 6.32 18.45
CA GLN A 44 -19.56 5.88 17.93
C GLN A 44 -19.84 4.41 18.29
N ASP A 45 -18.83 3.54 18.17
CA ASP A 45 -19.02 2.09 18.30
C ASP A 45 -18.97 1.58 19.75
N LYS A 46 -18.05 2.13 20.57
CA LYS A 46 -17.66 1.51 21.85
C LYS A 46 -17.95 2.38 23.07
N LEU A 47 -18.04 3.69 22.91
CA LEU A 47 -18.25 4.59 24.06
C LEU A 47 -19.69 4.58 24.57
N THR A 48 -20.65 4.23 23.72
CA THR A 48 -22.08 4.16 24.04
C THR A 48 -22.38 3.21 25.20
N ASN A 49 -21.51 2.22 25.44
CA ASN A 49 -21.64 1.23 26.52
C ASN A 49 -20.86 1.60 27.80
N GLN A 50 -20.27 2.81 27.89
CA GLN A 50 -19.50 3.24 29.06
C GLN A 50 -20.30 4.11 30.03
N CYS A 51 -19.73 4.37 31.21
CA CYS A 51 -20.31 5.25 32.22
C CYS A 51 -20.61 6.64 31.64
N GLY A 52 -21.83 7.15 31.88
CA GLY A 52 -22.30 8.43 31.35
C GLY A 52 -21.34 9.59 31.58
N THR A 53 -20.75 9.70 32.77
CA THR A 53 -19.80 10.79 33.10
C THR A 53 -18.56 10.79 32.20
N ILE A 54 -18.02 9.62 31.85
CA ILE A 54 -16.86 9.52 30.96
C ILE A 54 -17.24 9.96 29.54
N VAL A 55 -18.42 9.51 29.08
CA VAL A 55 -18.99 9.88 27.78
C VAL A 55 -19.21 11.38 27.68
N ASP A 56 -19.79 12.00 28.70
CA ASP A 56 -20.08 13.44 28.76
C ASP A 56 -18.81 14.29 28.66
N VAL A 57 -17.77 13.91 29.43
CA VAL A 57 -16.48 14.61 29.38
C VAL A 57 -15.86 14.50 27.99
N ILE A 58 -15.89 13.32 27.38
CA ILE A 58 -15.34 13.12 26.04
C ILE A 58 -16.11 13.90 25.00
N ASN A 59 -17.44 13.86 25.03
CA ASN A 59 -18.27 14.61 24.08
C ASN A 59 -18.01 16.12 24.19
N ARG A 60 -17.98 16.66 25.41
CA ARG A 60 -17.68 18.08 25.63
C ARG A 60 -16.31 18.48 25.09
N GLU A 61 -15.29 17.66 25.33
CA GLU A 61 -13.93 17.98 24.89
C GLU A 61 -13.77 17.82 23.37
N VAL A 62 -14.36 16.79 22.76
CA VAL A 62 -14.28 16.60 21.29
C VAL A 62 -14.93 17.73 20.53
N THR A 63 -16.13 18.17 20.95
CA THR A 63 -16.83 19.30 20.32
C THR A 63 -16.05 20.61 20.45
N ARG A 64 -15.21 20.73 21.49
CA ARG A 64 -14.30 21.88 21.65
C ARG A 64 -13.07 21.79 20.76
N LEU A 65 -12.54 20.58 20.54
CA LEU A 65 -11.27 20.35 19.86
C LEU A 65 -11.41 20.26 18.35
N LEU A 66 -12.52 19.72 17.85
CA LEU A 66 -12.70 19.42 16.44
C LEU A 66 -13.80 20.28 15.84
N PRO A 67 -13.65 20.70 14.56
CA PRO A 67 -14.66 21.49 13.86
C PRO A 67 -15.95 20.69 13.61
N THR A 68 -15.85 19.36 13.56
CA THR A 68 -16.98 18.46 13.40
C THR A 68 -16.74 17.16 14.14
N THR A 69 -17.84 16.56 14.59
CA THR A 69 -17.88 15.23 15.20
C THR A 69 -18.12 14.12 14.19
N GLU A 70 -18.45 14.47 12.95
CA GLU A 70 -18.74 13.54 11.86
C GLU A 70 -17.45 13.13 11.15
N PRO A 71 -17.03 11.85 11.23
CA PRO A 71 -15.76 11.41 10.67
C PRO A 71 -15.63 11.64 9.16
N ASN A 72 -16.71 11.38 8.41
CA ASN A 72 -16.73 11.56 6.95
C ASN A 72 -16.50 13.02 6.57
N LYS A 73 -17.24 13.94 7.20
CA LYS A 73 -17.08 15.38 6.97
C LYS A 73 -15.68 15.85 7.37
N LEU A 74 -15.16 15.39 8.51
CA LEU A 74 -13.80 15.72 8.93
C LEU A 74 -12.76 15.29 7.89
N ASN A 75 -12.93 14.11 7.28
CA ASN A 75 -12.03 13.61 6.26
C ASN A 75 -12.11 14.41 4.95
N GLU A 76 -13.32 14.79 4.53
CA GLU A 76 -13.53 15.64 3.35
C GLU A 76 -12.91 17.02 3.53
N ASP A 77 -13.17 17.67 4.67
CA ASP A 77 -12.59 18.98 5.01
C ASP A 77 -11.06 18.90 5.06
N PHE A 78 -10.51 17.84 5.67
CA PHE A 78 -9.06 17.61 5.72
C PHE A 78 -8.45 17.43 4.33
N LEU A 79 -9.08 16.66 3.44
CA LEU A 79 -8.60 16.48 2.08
C LEU A 79 -8.66 17.81 1.30
N ASN A 80 -9.77 18.54 1.41
CA ASN A 80 -9.97 19.81 0.70
C ASN A 80 -8.92 20.87 1.08
N ASN A 81 -8.51 20.90 2.34
CA ASN A 81 -7.50 21.84 2.83
C ASN A 81 -6.06 21.42 2.50
N ASN A 82 -5.82 20.18 2.06
CA ASN A 82 -4.48 19.62 1.90
C ASN A 82 -4.28 18.85 0.58
N GLN A 83 -5.01 19.23 -0.48
CA GLN A 83 -5.00 18.54 -1.77
C GLN A 83 -3.62 18.49 -2.44
N GLU A 84 -2.75 19.42 -2.11
CA GLU A 84 -1.42 19.55 -2.73
C GLU A 84 -0.31 18.84 -1.93
N SER A 85 -0.60 18.15 -0.83
CA SER A 85 0.43 17.45 -0.04
C SER A 85 0.24 15.94 -0.07
N LEU A 86 1.21 15.22 -0.64
CA LEU A 86 1.17 13.76 -0.74
C LEU A 86 0.92 13.04 0.61
N PRO A 87 1.63 13.36 1.71
CA PRO A 87 1.39 12.68 2.98
C PRO A 87 -0.02 12.97 3.54
N HIS A 88 -0.58 14.16 3.32
CA HIS A 88 -1.97 14.45 3.73
C HIS A 88 -2.97 13.66 2.90
N ARG A 89 -2.79 13.61 1.57
CA ARG A 89 -3.64 12.80 0.68
C ARG A 89 -3.62 11.33 1.07
N LEU A 90 -2.46 10.78 1.43
CA LEU A 90 -2.33 9.39 1.91
C LEU A 90 -3.16 9.15 3.18
N GLN A 91 -3.10 10.05 4.16
CA GLN A 91 -3.86 9.88 5.41
C GLN A 91 -5.37 10.11 5.20
N ALA A 92 -5.75 11.00 4.28
CA ALA A 92 -7.14 11.17 3.87
C ALA A 92 -7.68 9.90 3.17
N ALA A 93 -6.88 9.28 2.30
CA ALA A 93 -7.21 8.03 1.63
C ALA A 93 -7.32 6.86 2.62
N ARG A 94 -6.38 6.74 3.57
CA ARG A 94 -6.45 5.76 4.67
C ARG A 94 -7.74 5.90 5.47
N SER A 95 -8.05 7.12 5.90
CA SER A 95 -9.28 7.43 6.64
C SER A 95 -10.53 7.15 5.79
N MET A 96 -10.49 7.38 4.48
CA MET A 96 -11.60 7.11 3.56
C MET A 96 -11.93 5.61 3.51
N VAL A 97 -10.92 4.74 3.32
CA VAL A 97 -11.11 3.27 3.32
C VAL A 97 -11.56 2.76 4.69
N LEU A 98 -11.04 3.37 5.77
CA LEU A 98 -11.39 3.02 7.13
C LEU A 98 -12.85 3.33 7.47
N LEU A 99 -13.40 4.41 6.91
CA LEU A 99 -14.77 4.85 7.14
C LEU A 99 -15.78 4.14 6.24
N ASP A 100 -15.42 3.92 4.98
CA ASP A 100 -16.29 3.28 3.99
C ASP A 100 -15.45 2.53 2.95
N SER A 101 -15.60 1.21 2.93
CA SER A 101 -14.90 0.34 1.99
C SER A 101 -15.36 0.54 0.54
N VAL A 102 -16.54 1.11 0.30
CA VAL A 102 -17.02 1.43 -1.05
C VAL A 102 -16.16 2.51 -1.71
N GLN A 103 -15.57 3.40 -0.91
CA GLN A 103 -14.70 4.46 -1.42
C GLN A 103 -13.27 4.01 -1.72
N ARG A 104 -12.99 2.70 -1.67
CA ARG A 104 -11.65 2.13 -1.88
C ARG A 104 -10.95 2.60 -3.15
N GLU A 105 -11.61 2.51 -4.30
CA GLU A 105 -11.01 2.90 -5.59
C GLU A 105 -10.73 4.40 -5.65
N ARG A 106 -11.63 5.21 -5.07
CA ARG A 106 -11.44 6.66 -4.93
C ARG A 106 -10.22 6.97 -4.06
N ALA A 107 -10.10 6.29 -2.92
CA ALA A 107 -8.99 6.45 -2.00
C ALA A 107 -7.65 6.07 -2.65
N LEU A 108 -7.63 4.98 -3.42
CA LEU A 108 -6.45 4.58 -4.18
C LEU A 108 -6.01 5.67 -5.14
N SER A 109 -6.93 6.17 -5.97
CA SER A 109 -6.65 7.25 -6.92
C SER A 109 -6.10 8.49 -6.21
N ILE A 110 -6.70 8.90 -5.10
CA ILE A 110 -6.23 10.06 -4.32
C ILE A 110 -4.80 9.85 -3.81
N ALA A 111 -4.43 8.66 -3.35
CA ALA A 111 -3.11 8.40 -2.79
C ALA A 111 -2.01 8.18 -3.84
N THR A 112 -2.35 7.70 -5.04
CA THR A 112 -1.36 7.26 -6.04
C THR A 112 -1.07 8.25 -7.14
N ILE A 113 -1.88 9.30 -7.31
CA ILE A 113 -1.58 10.38 -8.24
C ILE A 113 -0.32 11.12 -7.77
N LEU A 114 0.68 11.19 -8.66
CA LEU A 114 2.00 11.78 -8.41
C LEU A 114 2.27 12.97 -9.34
N ASP A 115 1.32 13.89 -9.46
CA ASP A 115 1.47 15.11 -10.26
C ASP A 115 2.69 15.95 -9.85
N SER A 116 3.23 16.71 -10.80
CA SER A 116 4.43 17.54 -10.60
C SER A 116 4.24 18.69 -9.62
N HIS A 117 3.01 19.16 -9.43
CA HIS A 117 2.68 20.26 -8.51
C HIS A 117 2.50 19.79 -7.05
N LEU A 118 2.53 18.48 -6.78
CA LEU A 118 2.40 17.97 -5.43
C LEU A 118 3.62 18.31 -4.58
N HIS A 119 3.37 18.88 -3.41
CA HIS A 119 4.33 19.07 -2.35
C HIS A 119 4.66 17.75 -1.67
N ASP A 120 5.86 17.70 -1.08
CA ASP A 120 6.37 16.58 -0.30
C ASP A 120 6.34 15.23 -1.03
N ARG A 121 6.54 15.24 -2.36
CA ARG A 121 6.66 14.03 -3.18
C ARG A 121 8.02 13.33 -2.99
N THR A 122 8.56 13.32 -1.77
CA THR A 122 9.87 12.75 -1.44
C THR A 122 9.87 11.23 -1.61
N HIS A 123 11.06 10.63 -1.77
CA HIS A 123 11.23 9.18 -1.83
C HIS A 123 10.53 8.48 -0.65
N GLN A 124 10.71 9.00 0.57
CA GLN A 124 10.10 8.45 1.78
C GLN A 124 8.57 8.46 1.70
N ASN A 125 7.96 9.57 1.28
CA ASN A 125 6.51 9.66 1.20
C ASN A 125 5.92 8.77 0.11
N THR A 126 6.58 8.67 -1.06
CA THR A 126 6.18 7.70 -2.09
C THR A 126 6.32 6.25 -1.63
N GLN A 127 7.34 5.95 -0.80
CA GLN A 127 7.50 4.63 -0.21
C GLN A 127 6.39 4.34 0.81
N GLN A 128 5.97 5.31 1.62
CA GLN A 128 4.86 5.14 2.57
C GLN A 128 3.52 4.88 1.87
N VAL A 129 3.28 5.47 0.69
CA VAL A 129 2.10 5.14 -0.13
C VAL A 129 2.19 3.69 -0.60
N LEU A 130 3.36 3.25 -1.08
CA LEU A 130 3.56 1.87 -1.50
C LEU A 130 3.35 0.89 -0.33
N GLU A 131 3.94 1.17 0.83
CA GLU A 131 3.76 0.36 2.05
C GLU A 131 2.29 0.29 2.47
N TRP A 132 1.54 1.39 2.34
CA TRP A 132 0.10 1.38 2.57
C TRP A 132 -0.65 0.49 1.58
N MET A 133 -0.32 0.57 0.28
CA MET A 133 -0.92 -0.29 -0.74
C MET A 133 -0.65 -1.77 -0.46
N GLU A 134 0.56 -2.13 -0.03
CA GLU A 134 0.95 -3.51 0.31
C GLU A 134 0.41 -3.96 1.68
N SER A 135 0.01 -3.02 2.55
CA SER A 135 -0.50 -3.33 3.88
C SER A 135 -1.77 -4.16 3.84
N ARG A 136 -2.02 -4.97 4.88
CA ARG A 136 -3.28 -5.71 5.03
C ARG A 136 -4.51 -4.79 5.18
N GLU A 137 -4.30 -3.54 5.58
CA GLU A 137 -5.39 -2.56 5.71
C GLU A 137 -5.96 -2.19 4.33
N PHE A 138 -5.10 -2.07 3.32
CA PHE A 138 -5.53 -1.83 1.94
C PHE A 138 -5.51 -3.11 1.11
N GLY A 139 -4.35 -3.72 0.88
CA GLY A 139 -4.22 -4.95 0.09
C GLY A 139 -4.47 -4.72 -1.39
N ALA A 140 -3.60 -3.92 -2.04
CA ALA A 140 -3.66 -3.63 -3.46
C ALA A 140 -3.37 -4.88 -4.31
N THR A 141 -3.87 -4.91 -5.54
CA THR A 141 -3.55 -5.98 -6.48
C THR A 141 -2.11 -5.83 -7.03
N PRO A 142 -1.49 -6.91 -7.52
CA PRO A 142 -0.16 -6.83 -8.14
C PRO A 142 -0.08 -5.83 -9.29
N GLU A 143 -1.17 -5.64 -10.04
CA GLU A 143 -1.26 -4.68 -11.15
C GLU A 143 -1.24 -3.24 -10.63
N GLN A 144 -2.03 -2.95 -9.59
CA GLN A 144 -2.05 -1.63 -8.94
C GLN A 144 -0.67 -1.27 -8.36
N LEU A 145 -0.02 -2.23 -7.71
CA LEU A 145 1.35 -2.06 -7.18
C LEU A 145 2.37 -1.84 -8.30
N SER A 146 2.28 -2.62 -9.38
CA SER A 146 3.20 -2.50 -10.53
C SER A 146 3.05 -1.15 -11.22
N HIS A 147 1.81 -0.68 -11.40
CA HIS A 147 1.52 0.63 -11.96
C HIS A 147 2.13 1.76 -11.12
N TYR A 148 1.88 1.74 -9.81
CA TYR A 148 2.43 2.75 -8.90
C TYR A 148 3.97 2.70 -8.84
N LYS A 149 4.57 1.49 -8.79
CA LYS A 149 6.03 1.32 -8.84
C LYS A 149 6.63 1.91 -10.11
N ALA A 150 5.99 1.72 -11.28
CA ALA A 150 6.45 2.31 -12.53
C ALA A 150 6.43 3.86 -12.50
N GLN A 151 5.37 4.45 -11.94
CA GLN A 151 5.28 5.91 -11.75
C GLN A 151 6.38 6.42 -10.80
N CYS A 152 6.58 5.75 -9.67
CA CYS A 152 7.64 6.10 -8.72
C CYS A 152 9.04 5.92 -9.33
N HIS A 153 9.27 4.90 -10.15
CA HIS A 153 10.55 4.66 -10.83
C HIS A 153 10.88 5.78 -11.83
N ALA A 154 9.90 6.33 -12.53
CA ALA A 154 10.10 7.47 -13.43
C ALA A 154 10.60 8.72 -12.68
N ILE A 155 10.20 8.90 -11.43
CA ILE A 155 10.64 10.01 -10.55
C ILE A 155 11.96 9.66 -9.86
N TYR A 156 12.14 8.39 -9.47
CA TYR A 156 13.27 7.89 -8.70
C TYR A 156 13.94 6.67 -9.35
N PRO A 157 14.67 6.83 -10.47
CA PRO A 157 15.22 5.69 -11.22
C PRO A 157 16.22 4.83 -10.44
N ARG A 158 16.86 5.40 -9.41
CA ARG A 158 17.86 4.71 -8.58
C ARG A 158 17.27 4.03 -7.33
N ALA A 159 15.98 4.21 -7.06
CA ALA A 159 15.34 3.65 -5.89
C ALA A 159 15.03 2.16 -6.10
N ARG A 160 15.72 1.30 -5.34
CA ARG A 160 15.55 -0.16 -5.43
C ARG A 160 14.13 -0.62 -5.12
N ALA A 161 13.41 0.11 -4.26
CA ALA A 161 12.04 -0.18 -3.87
C ALA A 161 11.05 -0.11 -5.05
N PHE A 162 11.38 0.63 -6.11
CA PHE A 162 10.53 0.84 -7.29
C PHE A 162 11.07 0.15 -8.55
N CYS A 163 12.14 -0.64 -8.44
CA CYS A 163 12.74 -1.29 -9.59
C CYS A 163 11.76 -2.33 -10.17
N PRO A 164 11.53 -2.35 -11.49
CA PRO A 164 10.76 -3.44 -12.11
C PRO A 164 11.46 -4.78 -11.84
N PRO A 165 10.70 -5.88 -11.71
CA PRO A 165 11.30 -7.20 -11.57
C PRO A 165 12.21 -7.45 -12.78
N GLN A 166 13.51 -7.60 -12.53
CA GLN A 166 14.49 -7.83 -13.58
C GLN A 166 14.15 -9.20 -14.20
N PRO A 167 13.88 -9.29 -15.53
CA PRO A 167 13.71 -10.59 -16.16
C PRO A 167 15.01 -11.37 -15.94
N ALA A 168 14.89 -12.61 -15.48
CA ALA A 168 16.02 -13.50 -15.25
C ALA A 168 16.90 -13.50 -16.50
N SER A 169 18.15 -13.08 -16.35
CA SER A 169 19.15 -13.12 -17.41
C SER A 169 19.48 -14.58 -17.66
N THR A 170 18.78 -15.21 -18.61
CA THR A 170 19.27 -16.44 -19.24
C THR A 170 20.49 -16.03 -20.05
N SER A 171 21.67 -16.24 -19.47
CA SER A 171 22.96 -16.10 -20.14
C SER A 171 22.96 -16.93 -21.43
N SER A 172 22.85 -16.27 -22.58
CA SER A 172 23.11 -16.86 -23.88
C SER A 172 24.62 -17.08 -24.03
N THR A 173 25.07 -18.30 -23.70
CA THR A 173 26.37 -18.80 -24.12
C THR A 173 26.39 -18.85 -25.64
N SER A 174 27.05 -17.89 -26.25
CA SER A 174 27.44 -17.88 -27.65
C SER A 174 28.64 -18.79 -27.79
N ASP A 175 28.44 -20.03 -28.19
CA ASP A 175 29.54 -20.87 -28.65
C ASP A 175 29.72 -20.66 -30.16
N SER A 176 30.72 -19.86 -30.50
CA SER A 176 31.26 -19.74 -31.85
C SER A 176 32.47 -20.65 -31.93
N THR A 177 32.36 -21.79 -32.61
CA THR A 177 33.56 -22.53 -33.04
C THR A 177 33.32 -23.19 -34.40
N SER A 178 33.88 -22.58 -35.45
CA SER A 178 34.36 -23.31 -36.63
C SER A 178 35.83 -23.63 -36.40
N ASP A 179 36.22 -24.91 -36.47
CA ASP A 179 37.36 -25.28 -37.31
C ASP A 179 37.36 -26.79 -37.62
N SER A 180 37.91 -27.10 -38.79
CA SER A 180 38.05 -28.42 -39.40
C SER A 180 39.28 -29.17 -38.85
N THR A 181 39.34 -30.50 -39.06
CA THR A 181 40.49 -31.29 -39.62
C THR A 181 40.55 -32.74 -39.08
N THR A 182 40.10 -33.67 -39.92
CA THR A 182 40.72 -34.96 -40.34
C THR A 182 41.26 -35.97 -39.29
N THR A 183 40.81 -37.24 -39.41
CA THR A 183 41.64 -38.44 -39.79
C THR A 183 41.22 -39.76 -39.08
N THR A 184 40.95 -40.81 -39.89
CA THR A 184 41.15 -42.27 -39.66
C THR A 184 40.22 -43.02 -38.70
N THR A 185 39.79 -44.28 -38.85
CA THR A 185 39.62 -45.35 -39.89
C THR A 185 38.94 -46.52 -39.12
N ILE A 186 38.43 -47.53 -39.84
CA ILE A 186 38.06 -48.91 -39.40
C ILE A 186 36.56 -49.07 -39.04
N THR A 187 35.68 -49.46 -39.98
CA THR A 187 35.35 -50.82 -40.49
C THR A 187 34.66 -51.73 -39.44
N THR A 188 33.46 -52.23 -39.77
CA THR A 188 33.01 -53.65 -39.74
C THR A 188 31.58 -53.84 -39.20
N THR A 189 30.64 -53.91 -40.17
CA THR A 189 29.51 -54.84 -40.37
C THR A 189 28.62 -55.39 -39.23
N SER A 190 27.35 -55.56 -39.68
CA SER A 190 26.41 -56.68 -39.46
C SER A 190 25.52 -56.71 -38.21
N SER A 191 24.21 -56.56 -38.42
CA SER A 191 23.19 -57.65 -38.43
C SER A 191 21.82 -57.17 -37.93
N THR A 192 20.85 -57.01 -38.85
CA THR A 192 19.71 -57.91 -39.17
C THR A 192 18.53 -57.94 -38.18
N ALA A 193 17.34 -57.64 -38.74
CA ALA A 193 16.01 -58.20 -38.42
C ALA A 193 15.42 -57.86 -37.04
N ASN A 194 14.14 -57.55 -36.83
CA ASN A 194 12.87 -57.87 -37.51
C ASN A 194 11.82 -56.84 -37.03
N HIS A 195 10.86 -56.38 -37.84
CA HIS A 195 9.47 -56.92 -37.93
C HIS A 195 8.73 -56.91 -36.56
N ASN A 196 7.53 -56.37 -36.35
CA ASN A 196 6.46 -55.94 -37.25
C ASN A 196 5.31 -55.27 -36.44
N HIS A 197 4.35 -54.66 -37.16
CA HIS A 197 2.93 -54.45 -36.79
C HIS A 197 2.60 -53.21 -35.90
N VAL A 198 1.93 -52.13 -36.35
CA VAL A 198 0.58 -51.96 -36.98
C VAL A 198 -0.50 -52.50 -36.00
N ASP A 199 -1.44 -51.74 -35.46
CA ASP A 199 -2.44 -50.91 -36.14
C ASP A 199 -3.10 -49.89 -35.17
N SER A 200 -3.66 -48.82 -35.73
CA SER A 200 -4.69 -47.94 -35.11
C SER A 200 -6.07 -48.64 -35.24
N PRO A 201 -7.28 -48.05 -35.05
CA PRO A 201 -7.65 -46.66 -34.76
C PRO A 201 -8.82 -46.43 -33.77
N SER A 202 -9.06 -45.13 -33.55
CA SER A 202 -10.28 -44.37 -33.23
C SER A 202 -11.62 -45.09 -33.06
N SER A 203 -12.34 -44.73 -32.00
CA SER A 203 -13.66 -44.07 -32.03
C SER A 203 -13.94 -43.39 -30.69
#